data_AF-E1TIR7-F1
#
_entry.id   AF-E1TIR7-F1
#
_cell.length_a   1.000
_cell.length_b   1.000
_cell.length_c   1.000
_cell.angle_alpha   90.00
_cell.angle_beta   90.00
_cell.angle_gamma   90.00
#
_symmetry.space_group_name_H-M   'P 1'
#
loop_
_entity.id
_entity.type
_entity.pdbx_description
1 polymer ?
#
loop_
_entity_poly.entity_id
_entity_poly.type
_entity_poly.pdbx_seq_one_letter_code
_entity_poly.pdbx_strand_id
1 'polypeptide(L)'
;MSRISDTRIRTRQAAAGLVASGRLPHELTVDLIYAEIRQGSRTTINDELKLWKDEQTRNDALAAALPPAVASAMLSVWALAVEQGEHVFARRGDELEAEAAAALARAGTLETAHAELQGELRTVRGQLDDQQARLAAVLAELAQVQGGRDAALRLAEAVAAERDAVRTQSEQALDAMRLAHLRELEAWRATHTDREAALRAEIDRAATRLEGVQKRVMLQGEEARHAQRQAEAALSKTRQRNEQLIADVQRISAEAAEHRRFAERHEAQLARVMDEARELRRERDALARQAALLEGRLKARRESRLGRPSRAGGRET
;
A
#
# COMPACT_ATOMS: atom_id res chain seq x y z
N MET A 1 64.59 100.07 7.57
CA MET A 1 65.19 101.42 7.60
C MET A 1 66.61 101.32 7.05
N SER A 2 67.01 102.10 6.03
CA SER A 2 68.43 102.22 5.61
C SER A 2 68.77 103.52 4.86
N ARG A 3 68.06 104.63 5.16
CA ARG A 3 68.24 105.91 4.45
C ARG A 3 69.64 106.53 4.61
N ILE A 4 70.36 106.18 5.68
CA ILE A 4 71.69 106.72 5.99
C ILE A 4 72.78 106.03 5.14
N SER A 5 72.69 104.71 4.93
CA SER A 5 73.65 103.96 4.09
C SER A 5 73.53 104.37 2.62
N ASP A 6 72.29 104.44 2.12
CA ASP A 6 71.98 104.87 0.75
C ASP A 6 72.52 106.28 0.44
N THR A 7 72.40 107.23 1.39
CA THR A 7 72.94 108.59 1.22
C THR A 7 74.46 108.62 1.08
N ARG A 8 75.18 107.80 1.86
CA ARG A 8 76.66 107.72 1.81
C ARG A 8 77.15 107.11 0.49
N ILE A 9 76.55 105.99 0.08
CA ILE A 9 76.85 105.31 -1.18
C ILE A 9 76.60 106.26 -2.37
N ARG A 10 75.44 106.92 -2.41
CA ARG A 10 75.14 107.91 -3.46
C ARG A 10 76.06 109.13 -3.43
N THR A 11 76.48 109.59 -2.26
CA THR A 11 77.46 110.69 -2.13
C THR A 11 78.79 110.32 -2.80
N ARG A 12 79.31 109.11 -2.53
CA ARG A 12 80.52 108.60 -3.19
C ARG A 12 80.33 108.38 -4.69
N GLN A 13 79.19 107.84 -5.13
CA GLN A 13 78.87 107.65 -6.55
C GLN A 13 78.76 108.98 -7.31
N ALA A 14 78.09 109.98 -6.75
CA ALA A 14 77.97 111.32 -7.33
C ALA A 14 79.33 112.03 -7.38
N ALA A 15 80.15 111.93 -6.32
CA ALA A 15 81.50 112.49 -6.31
C ALA A 15 82.39 111.86 -7.39
N ALA A 16 82.37 110.52 -7.51
CA ALA A 16 83.08 109.80 -8.56
C ALA A 16 82.59 110.16 -9.97
N GLY A 17 81.27 110.24 -10.18
CA GLY A 17 80.68 110.64 -11.46
C GLY A 17 81.05 112.08 -11.87
N LEU A 18 81.07 113.02 -10.93
CA LEU A 18 81.46 114.40 -11.20
C LEU A 18 82.95 114.52 -11.55
N VAL A 19 83.84 113.75 -10.92
CA VAL A 19 85.27 113.71 -11.31
C VAL A 19 85.47 113.00 -12.65
N ALA A 20 84.75 111.91 -12.92
CA ALA A 20 84.74 111.26 -14.23
C ALA A 20 84.23 112.19 -15.35
N SER A 21 83.34 113.15 -15.04
CA SER A 21 82.92 114.21 -15.97
C SER A 21 83.93 115.37 -16.14
N GLY A 22 85.11 115.29 -15.49
CA GLY A 22 86.22 116.22 -15.66
C GLY A 22 86.37 117.30 -14.57
N ARG A 23 85.63 117.25 -13.46
CA ARG A 23 85.86 118.14 -12.30
C ARG A 23 87.02 117.64 -11.44
N LEU A 24 87.71 118.55 -10.76
CA LEU A 24 88.79 118.17 -9.85
C LEU A 24 88.23 117.85 -8.44
N PRO A 25 88.80 116.87 -7.70
CA PRO A 25 88.28 116.47 -6.38
C PRO A 25 88.14 117.62 -5.37
N HIS A 26 89.01 118.63 -5.43
CA HIS A 26 88.94 119.79 -4.55
C HIS A 26 87.76 120.72 -4.87
N GLU A 27 87.30 120.79 -6.12
CA GLU A 27 86.17 121.63 -6.57
C GLU A 27 84.80 121.10 -6.14
N LEU A 28 84.70 119.82 -5.76
CA LEU A 28 83.44 119.24 -5.31
C LEU A 28 83.00 119.88 -3.98
N THR A 29 81.84 120.52 -3.98
CA THR A 29 81.22 121.10 -2.79
C THR A 29 80.01 120.29 -2.34
N VAL A 30 79.61 120.49 -1.08
CA VAL A 30 78.38 119.89 -0.52
C VAL A 30 77.15 120.26 -1.36
N ASP A 31 77.09 121.49 -1.89
CA ASP A 31 76.01 121.95 -2.77
C ASP A 31 75.98 121.22 -4.11
N LEU A 32 77.13 120.97 -4.74
CA LEU A 32 77.21 120.21 -5.99
C LEU A 32 76.74 118.76 -5.80
N ILE A 33 77.19 118.10 -4.74
CA ILE A 33 76.71 116.74 -4.42
C ILE A 33 75.22 116.74 -4.08
N TYR A 34 74.75 117.72 -3.30
CA TYR A 34 73.33 117.82 -2.93
C TYR A 34 72.43 118.12 -4.14
N ALA A 35 72.90 118.87 -5.14
CA ALA A 35 72.18 119.10 -6.39
C ALA A 35 72.01 117.82 -7.22
N GLU A 36 72.99 116.92 -7.16
CA GLU A 36 73.02 115.63 -7.85
C GLU A 36 72.12 114.59 -7.16
N ILE A 37 72.33 114.33 -5.85
CA ILE A 37 71.62 113.26 -5.14
C ILE A 37 70.27 113.70 -4.54
N ARG A 38 70.06 115.01 -4.35
CA ARG A 38 68.84 115.68 -3.82
C ARG A 38 68.25 115.08 -2.54
N GLN A 39 69.07 114.36 -1.77
CA GLN A 39 68.67 113.54 -0.64
C GLN A 39 69.76 113.59 0.45
N GLY A 40 69.35 113.53 1.72
CA GLY A 40 70.27 113.45 2.86
C GLY A 40 70.52 114.79 3.57
N SER A 41 71.28 114.73 4.67
CA SER A 41 71.73 115.93 5.39
C SER A 41 73.02 116.48 4.77
N ARG A 42 73.12 117.81 4.68
CA ARG A 42 74.36 118.51 4.28
C ARG A 42 75.55 118.14 5.16
N THR A 43 75.34 117.80 6.44
CA THR A 43 76.41 117.32 7.34
C THR A 43 76.93 115.95 6.89
N THR A 44 76.05 114.96 6.73
CA THR A 44 76.42 113.61 6.28
C THR A 44 77.10 113.62 4.91
N ILE A 45 76.65 114.49 3.99
CA ILE A 45 77.28 114.68 2.68
C ILE A 45 78.68 115.30 2.84
N ASN A 46 78.86 116.31 3.70
CA ASN A 46 80.17 116.92 3.95
C ASN A 46 81.17 115.92 4.54
N ASP A 47 80.74 115.14 5.52
CA ASP A 47 81.61 114.18 6.21
C ASP A 47 82.02 113.03 5.27
N GLU A 48 81.07 112.47 4.51
CA GLU A 48 81.35 111.43 3.51
C GLU A 48 82.20 111.97 2.34
N LEU A 49 81.95 113.20 1.88
CA LEU A 49 82.73 113.84 0.82
C LEU A 49 84.17 114.13 1.26
N LYS A 50 84.40 114.52 2.53
CA LYS A 50 85.76 114.63 3.09
C LYS A 50 86.47 113.29 3.06
N LEU A 51 85.85 112.25 3.63
CA LEU A 51 86.42 110.89 3.63
C LEU A 51 86.75 110.42 2.21
N TRP A 52 85.85 110.65 1.25
CA TRP A 52 86.08 110.30 -0.15
C TRP A 52 87.23 111.12 -0.78
N LYS A 53 87.37 112.42 -0.48
CA LYS A 53 88.50 113.24 -0.96
C LYS A 53 89.84 112.79 -0.34
N ASP A 54 89.83 112.44 0.93
CA ASP A 54 91.01 111.91 1.64
C ASP A 54 91.42 110.56 1.02
N GLU A 55 90.46 109.70 0.71
CA GLU A 55 90.66 108.44 -0.02
C GLU A 55 91.21 108.65 -1.43
N GLN A 56 90.67 109.60 -2.22
CA GLN A 56 91.22 109.93 -3.54
C GLN A 56 92.66 110.43 -3.43
N THR A 57 92.94 111.38 -2.52
CA THR A 57 94.29 111.91 -2.33
C THR A 57 95.29 110.80 -1.96
N ARG A 58 94.84 109.80 -1.19
CA ARG A 58 95.64 108.62 -0.82
C ARG A 58 95.87 107.69 -2.01
N ASN A 59 94.86 107.48 -2.84
CA ASN A 59 94.94 106.66 -4.05
C ASN A 59 95.83 107.32 -5.10
N ASP A 60 95.71 108.62 -5.32
CA ASP A 60 96.56 109.41 -6.21
C ASP A 60 98.03 109.34 -5.78
N ALA A 61 98.30 109.46 -4.48
CA ALA A 61 99.65 109.31 -3.93
C ALA A 61 100.23 107.90 -4.10
N LEU A 62 99.40 106.85 -3.93
CA LEU A 62 99.80 105.46 -4.16
C LEU A 62 100.04 105.16 -5.65
N ALA A 63 99.19 105.70 -6.54
CA ALA A 63 99.37 105.61 -7.99
C ALA A 63 100.63 106.33 -8.46
N ALA A 64 100.92 107.52 -7.92
CA ALA A 64 102.15 108.27 -8.22
C ALA A 64 103.43 107.61 -7.67
N ALA A 65 103.33 106.80 -6.62
CA ALA A 65 104.45 106.05 -6.05
C ALA A 65 104.82 104.79 -6.86
N LEU A 66 103.94 104.30 -7.74
CA LEU A 66 104.18 103.13 -8.58
C LEU A 66 104.78 103.53 -9.94
N PRO A 67 105.91 102.94 -10.38
CA PRO A 67 106.39 103.13 -11.74
C PRO A 67 105.33 102.72 -12.76
N PRO A 68 105.09 103.48 -13.85
CA PRO A 68 104.00 103.21 -14.80
C PRO A 68 104.02 101.78 -15.39
N ALA A 69 105.21 101.23 -15.62
CA ALA A 69 105.36 99.84 -16.09
C ALA A 69 104.87 98.80 -15.07
N VAL A 70 105.09 99.04 -13.77
CA VAL A 70 104.63 98.16 -12.68
C VAL A 70 103.12 98.27 -12.52
N ALA A 71 102.57 99.49 -12.54
CA ALA A 71 101.13 99.72 -12.49
C ALA A 71 100.42 99.03 -13.69
N SER A 72 100.95 99.19 -14.91
CA SER A 72 100.43 98.50 -16.10
C SER A 72 100.52 96.98 -15.97
N ALA A 73 101.64 96.43 -15.47
CA ALA A 73 101.79 94.99 -15.29
C ALA A 73 100.80 94.42 -14.25
N MET A 74 100.59 95.12 -13.14
CA MET A 74 99.59 94.74 -12.12
C MET A 74 98.17 94.75 -12.69
N LEU A 75 97.81 95.77 -13.47
CA LEU A 75 96.51 95.84 -14.14
C LEU A 75 96.33 94.72 -15.18
N SER A 76 97.36 94.42 -15.97
CA SER A 76 97.32 93.30 -16.94
C SER A 76 97.20 91.93 -16.27
N VAL A 77 97.93 91.69 -15.18
CA VAL A 77 97.82 90.43 -14.41
C VAL A 77 96.44 90.31 -13.75
N TRP A 78 95.90 91.41 -13.21
CA TRP A 78 94.55 91.43 -12.67
C TRP A 78 93.49 91.16 -13.74
N ALA A 79 93.58 91.80 -14.90
CA ALA A 79 92.66 91.57 -16.02
C ALA A 79 92.69 90.10 -16.48
N LEU A 80 93.87 89.51 -16.64
CA LEU A 80 94.03 88.10 -16.99
C LEU A 80 93.47 87.16 -15.91
N ALA A 81 93.65 87.49 -14.62
CA ALA A 81 93.09 86.70 -13.53
C ALA A 81 91.56 86.77 -13.45
N VAL A 82 90.97 87.92 -13.80
CA VAL A 82 89.51 88.08 -13.94
C VAL A 82 89.01 87.26 -15.13
N GLU A 83 89.62 87.40 -16.31
CA GLU A 83 89.26 86.63 -17.53
C GLU A 83 89.34 85.11 -17.28
N GLN A 84 90.41 84.63 -16.65
CA GLN A 84 90.55 83.21 -16.27
C GLN A 84 89.50 82.80 -15.22
N GLY A 85 89.19 83.66 -14.26
CA GLY A 85 88.14 83.43 -13.27
C GLY A 85 86.75 83.33 -13.90
N GLU A 86 86.42 84.21 -14.83
CA GLU A 86 85.18 84.21 -15.60
C GLU A 86 85.07 82.94 -16.47
N HIS A 87 86.14 82.52 -17.15
CA HIS A 87 86.16 81.27 -17.91
C HIS A 87 85.96 80.03 -17.04
N VAL A 88 86.62 79.94 -15.88
CA VAL A 88 86.45 78.82 -14.94
C VAL A 88 85.04 78.82 -14.33
N PHE A 89 84.52 80.00 -13.99
CA PHE A 89 83.16 80.14 -13.45
C PHE A 89 82.09 79.74 -14.49
N ALA A 90 82.19 80.25 -15.72
CA ALA A 90 81.28 79.89 -16.80
C ALA A 90 81.30 78.38 -17.07
N ARG A 91 82.50 77.80 -17.22
CA ARG A 91 82.65 76.35 -17.41
C ARG A 91 82.04 75.54 -16.26
N ARG A 92 82.22 75.95 -15.00
CA ARG A 92 81.62 75.21 -13.87
C ARG A 92 80.10 75.42 -13.79
N GLY A 93 79.60 76.56 -14.26
CA GLY A 93 78.18 76.79 -14.52
C GLY A 93 77.63 75.77 -15.51
N ASP A 94 78.22 75.69 -16.71
CA ASP A 94 77.83 74.75 -17.76
C ASP A 94 77.87 73.28 -17.28
N GLU A 95 78.93 72.89 -16.56
CA GLU A 95 79.05 71.55 -15.96
C GLU A 95 77.93 71.27 -14.95
N LEU A 96 77.59 72.22 -14.07
CA LEU A 96 76.52 72.07 -13.09
C LEU A 96 75.12 72.07 -13.73
N GLU A 97 74.89 72.86 -14.77
CA GLU A 97 73.64 72.85 -15.54
C GLU A 97 73.45 71.52 -16.28
N ALA A 98 74.52 70.97 -16.87
CA ALA A 98 74.49 69.64 -17.48
C ALA A 98 74.27 68.51 -16.45
N GLU A 99 74.95 68.57 -15.29
CA GLU A 99 74.73 67.64 -14.16
C GLU A 99 73.27 67.69 -13.66
N ALA A 100 72.70 68.90 -13.53
CA ALA A 100 71.32 69.12 -13.10
C ALA A 100 70.30 68.63 -14.13
N ALA A 101 70.50 68.92 -15.42
CA ALA A 101 69.64 68.42 -16.51
C ALA A 101 69.66 66.88 -16.57
N ALA A 102 70.83 66.26 -16.42
CA ALA A 102 70.96 64.80 -16.36
C ALA A 102 70.35 64.19 -15.08
N ALA A 103 70.34 64.91 -13.96
CA ALA A 103 69.64 64.49 -12.74
C ALA A 103 68.12 64.56 -12.91
N LEU A 104 67.59 65.66 -13.47
CA LEU A 104 66.16 65.84 -13.75
C LEU A 104 65.65 64.80 -14.77
N ALA A 105 66.40 64.52 -15.83
CA ALA A 105 66.04 63.50 -16.81
C ALA A 105 65.93 62.11 -16.15
N ARG A 106 66.89 61.74 -15.30
CA ARG A 106 66.85 60.48 -14.55
C ARG A 106 65.69 60.42 -13.56
N ALA A 107 65.42 61.51 -12.83
CA ALA A 107 64.27 61.61 -11.94
C ALA A 107 62.95 61.37 -12.70
N GLY A 108 62.75 62.04 -13.84
CA GLY A 108 61.58 61.84 -14.69
C GLY A 108 61.40 60.39 -15.16
N THR A 109 62.49 59.72 -15.59
CA THR A 109 62.40 58.29 -15.98
C THR A 109 62.07 57.35 -14.82
N LEU A 110 62.48 57.70 -13.59
CA LEU A 110 62.14 56.93 -12.40
C LEU A 110 60.69 57.18 -11.95
N GLU A 111 60.19 58.41 -12.09
CA GLU A 111 58.80 58.76 -11.82
C GLU A 111 57.83 58.05 -12.78
N THR A 112 58.15 57.98 -14.07
CA THR A 112 57.33 57.22 -15.04
C THR A 112 57.32 55.72 -14.73
N ALA A 113 58.50 55.12 -14.50
CA ALA A 113 58.60 53.70 -14.15
C ALA A 113 57.90 53.37 -12.82
N HIS A 114 57.94 54.29 -11.85
CA HIS A 114 57.21 54.14 -10.59
C HIS A 114 55.69 54.20 -10.79
N ALA A 115 55.19 55.10 -11.64
CA ALA A 115 53.77 55.19 -11.98
C ALA A 115 53.26 53.95 -12.71
N GLU A 116 54.06 53.39 -13.64
CA GLU A 116 53.79 52.13 -14.34
C GLU A 116 53.68 50.96 -13.37
N LEU A 117 54.70 50.76 -12.51
CA LEU A 117 54.69 49.71 -11.48
C LEU A 117 53.53 49.85 -10.48
N GLN A 118 53.14 51.08 -10.12
CA GLN A 118 51.92 51.31 -9.33
C GLN A 118 50.65 50.89 -10.07
N GLY A 119 50.58 51.11 -11.39
CA GLY A 119 49.46 50.69 -12.25
C GLY A 119 49.35 49.17 -12.36
N GLU A 120 50.47 48.48 -12.59
CA GLU A 120 50.55 47.02 -12.59
C GLU A 120 50.12 46.44 -11.25
N LEU A 121 50.65 46.98 -10.15
CA LEU A 121 50.35 46.52 -8.79
C LEU A 121 48.87 46.71 -8.42
N ARG A 122 48.23 47.81 -8.85
CA ARG A 122 46.76 47.98 -8.71
C ARG A 122 45.99 46.94 -9.53
N THR A 123 46.45 46.66 -10.75
CA THR A 123 45.82 45.69 -11.66
C THR A 123 45.90 44.27 -11.10
N VAL A 124 47.08 43.84 -10.63
CA VAL A 124 47.29 42.52 -10.01
C VAL A 124 46.49 42.37 -8.71
N ARG A 125 46.36 43.43 -7.90
CA ARG A 125 45.47 43.40 -6.72
C ARG A 125 44.01 43.19 -7.12
N GLY A 126 43.50 43.96 -8.09
CA GLY A 126 42.12 43.78 -8.57
C GLY A 126 41.86 42.38 -9.16
N GLN A 127 42.85 41.80 -9.84
CA GLN A 127 42.77 40.41 -10.31
C GLN A 127 42.76 39.41 -9.15
N LEU A 128 43.59 39.61 -8.12
CA LEU A 128 43.61 38.75 -6.93
C LEU A 128 42.27 38.81 -6.18
N ASP A 129 41.69 39.99 -6.01
CA ASP A 129 40.40 40.20 -5.35
C ASP A 129 39.26 39.51 -6.13
N ASP A 130 39.23 39.61 -7.47
CA ASP A 130 38.28 38.89 -8.34
C ASP A 130 38.45 37.36 -8.24
N GLN A 131 39.68 36.84 -8.26
CA GLN A 131 39.93 35.41 -8.09
C GLN A 131 39.51 34.92 -6.69
N GLN A 132 39.73 35.70 -5.63
CA GLN A 132 39.25 35.39 -4.28
C GLN A 132 37.71 35.37 -4.21
N ALA A 133 37.05 36.34 -4.83
CA ALA A 133 35.58 36.38 -4.89
C ALA A 133 34.99 35.18 -5.64
N ARG A 134 35.59 34.79 -6.79
CA ARG A 134 35.20 33.60 -7.55
C ARG A 134 35.42 32.31 -6.76
N LEU A 135 36.57 32.19 -6.07
CA LEU A 135 36.85 31.03 -5.21
C LEU A 135 35.83 30.91 -4.07
N ALA A 136 35.49 32.02 -3.42
CA ALA A 136 34.48 32.06 -2.37
C ALA A 136 33.09 31.66 -2.89
N ALA A 137 32.70 32.11 -4.09
CA ALA A 137 31.45 31.70 -4.74
C ALA A 137 31.41 30.20 -5.02
N VAL A 138 32.46 29.63 -5.65
CA VAL A 138 32.54 28.19 -5.94
C VAL A 138 32.52 27.33 -4.67
N LEU A 139 33.16 27.78 -3.58
CA LEU A 139 33.10 27.09 -2.29
C LEU A 139 31.70 27.14 -1.66
N ALA A 140 30.99 28.26 -1.80
CA ALA A 140 29.60 28.37 -1.35
C ALA A 140 28.65 27.47 -2.16
N GLU A 141 28.79 27.43 -3.50
CA GLU A 141 28.05 26.51 -4.36
C GLU A 141 28.34 25.04 -4.02
N LEU A 142 29.61 24.67 -3.81
CA LEU A 142 29.99 23.32 -3.39
C LEU A 142 29.34 22.93 -2.06
N ALA A 143 29.33 23.83 -1.07
CA ALA A 143 28.67 23.59 0.21
C ALA A 143 27.15 23.42 0.07
N GLN A 144 26.50 24.20 -0.81
CA GLN A 144 25.06 24.02 -1.11
C GLN A 144 24.78 22.68 -1.79
N VAL A 145 25.58 22.29 -2.78
CA VAL A 145 25.44 21.01 -3.49
C VAL A 145 25.67 19.82 -2.55
N GLN A 146 26.65 19.91 -1.64
CA GLN A 146 26.88 18.90 -0.60
C GLN A 146 25.70 18.80 0.36
N GLY A 147 25.22 19.93 0.91
CA GLY A 147 24.05 19.94 1.79
C GLY A 147 22.77 19.41 1.12
N GLY A 148 22.57 19.73 -0.16
CA GLY A 148 21.48 19.19 -0.98
C GLY A 148 21.59 17.68 -1.22
N ARG A 149 22.80 17.18 -1.53
CA ARG A 149 23.07 15.74 -1.64
C ARG A 149 22.79 15.01 -0.34
N ASP A 150 23.25 15.54 0.80
CA ASP A 150 23.05 14.90 2.11
C ASP A 150 21.58 14.93 2.56
N ALA A 151 20.83 15.96 2.18
CA ALA A 151 19.38 15.96 2.34
C ALA A 151 18.70 14.90 1.45
N ALA A 152 19.09 14.79 0.18
CA ALA A 152 18.54 13.80 -0.74
C ALA A 152 18.85 12.35 -0.32
N LEU A 153 20.06 12.08 0.19
CA LEU A 153 20.44 10.77 0.73
C LEU A 153 19.57 10.39 1.95
N ARG A 154 19.41 11.29 2.92
CA ARG A 154 18.53 11.05 4.09
C ARG A 154 17.07 10.82 3.70
N LEU A 155 16.56 11.53 2.69
CA LEU A 155 15.22 11.30 2.15
C LEU A 155 15.12 9.92 1.46
N ALA A 156 16.12 9.52 0.69
CA ALA A 156 16.15 8.20 0.05
C ALA A 156 16.23 7.05 1.08
N GLU A 157 17.02 7.21 2.14
CA GLU A 157 17.10 6.27 3.27
C GLU A 157 15.77 6.17 4.01
N ALA A 158 15.11 7.30 4.30
CA ALA A 158 13.80 7.32 4.95
C ALA A 158 12.72 6.62 4.10
N VAL A 159 12.66 6.91 2.80
CA VAL A 159 11.71 6.26 1.87
C VAL A 159 12.01 4.76 1.71
N ALA A 160 13.28 4.36 1.72
CA ALA A 160 13.65 2.94 1.71
C ALA A 160 13.19 2.21 2.99
N ALA A 161 13.40 2.83 4.15
CA ALA A 161 12.93 2.29 5.44
C ALA A 161 11.40 2.20 5.51
N GLU A 162 10.68 3.22 5.03
CA GLU A 162 9.21 3.21 4.95
C GLU A 162 8.70 2.11 4.00
N ARG A 163 9.29 1.98 2.81
CA ARG A 163 8.98 0.90 1.86
C ARG A 163 9.16 -0.48 2.50
N ASP A 164 10.26 -0.69 3.23
CA ASP A 164 10.57 -1.99 3.83
C ASP A 164 9.68 -2.27 5.06
N ALA A 165 9.25 -1.23 5.79
CA ALA A 165 8.22 -1.34 6.83
C ALA A 165 6.84 -1.69 6.23
N VAL A 166 6.39 -1.02 5.17
CA VAL A 166 5.13 -1.34 4.48
C VAL A 166 5.18 -2.74 3.88
N ARG A 167 6.32 -3.14 3.29
CA ARG A 167 6.51 -4.49 2.75
C ARG A 167 6.37 -5.55 3.84
N THR A 168 7.10 -5.43 4.95
CA THR A 168 7.02 -6.41 6.05
C THR A 168 5.63 -6.47 6.69
N GLN A 169 4.94 -5.33 6.85
CA GLN A 169 3.53 -5.29 7.28
C GLN A 169 2.62 -6.03 6.28
N SER A 170 2.82 -5.84 4.96
CA SER A 170 2.02 -6.52 3.95
C SER A 170 2.26 -8.04 3.91
N GLU A 171 3.50 -8.48 4.07
CA GLU A 171 3.88 -9.90 4.14
C GLU A 171 3.24 -10.56 5.39
N GLN A 172 3.32 -9.90 6.55
CA GLN A 172 2.66 -10.33 7.80
C GLN A 172 1.12 -10.39 7.67
N ALA A 173 0.49 -9.40 7.02
CA ALA A 173 -0.95 -9.39 6.80
C ALA A 173 -1.41 -10.52 5.87
N LEU A 174 -0.64 -10.82 4.81
CA LEU A 174 -0.91 -11.94 3.91
C LEU A 174 -0.78 -13.29 4.63
N ASP A 175 0.25 -13.46 5.47
CA ASP A 175 0.42 -14.71 6.23
C ASP A 175 -0.63 -14.88 7.33
N ALA A 176 -1.04 -13.79 8.01
CA ALA A 176 -2.18 -13.82 8.92
C ALA A 176 -3.49 -14.23 8.21
N MET A 177 -3.74 -13.69 7.01
CA MET A 177 -4.91 -14.06 6.19
C MET A 177 -4.85 -15.53 5.73
N ARG A 178 -3.68 -16.00 5.30
CA ARG A 178 -3.45 -17.42 4.92
C ARG A 178 -3.73 -18.36 6.09
N LEU A 179 -3.22 -18.04 7.28
CA LEU A 179 -3.45 -18.83 8.50
C LEU A 179 -4.92 -18.81 8.94
N ALA A 180 -5.61 -17.67 8.82
CA ALA A 180 -7.05 -17.60 9.07
C ALA A 180 -7.84 -18.50 8.10
N HIS A 181 -7.55 -18.40 6.80
CA HIS A 181 -8.23 -19.20 5.77
C HIS A 181 -7.97 -20.71 5.92
N LEU A 182 -6.74 -21.11 6.28
CA LEU A 182 -6.43 -22.53 6.57
C LEU A 182 -7.26 -23.06 7.75
N ARG A 183 -7.40 -22.28 8.83
CA ARG A 183 -8.25 -22.64 9.99
C ARG A 183 -9.72 -22.75 9.61
N GLU A 184 -10.23 -21.85 8.77
CA GLU A 184 -11.60 -21.91 8.24
C GLU A 184 -11.83 -23.16 7.38
N LEU A 185 -10.88 -23.52 6.52
CA LEU A 185 -10.93 -24.76 5.73
C LEU A 185 -10.88 -26.02 6.59
N GLU A 186 -10.04 -26.03 7.63
CA GLU A 186 -9.98 -27.13 8.61
C GLU A 186 -11.28 -27.27 9.40
N ALA A 187 -11.83 -26.16 9.89
CA ALA A 187 -13.13 -26.13 10.57
C ALA A 187 -14.26 -26.60 9.64
N TRP A 188 -14.30 -26.14 8.39
CA TRP A 188 -15.29 -26.56 7.41
C TRP A 188 -15.19 -28.07 7.12
N ARG A 189 -13.96 -28.59 6.91
CA ARG A 189 -13.72 -30.02 6.73
C ARG A 189 -14.18 -30.84 7.94
N ALA A 190 -13.89 -30.40 9.16
CA ALA A 190 -14.36 -31.06 10.38
C ALA A 190 -15.89 -31.10 10.45
N THR A 191 -16.57 -29.96 10.23
CA THR A 191 -18.06 -29.95 10.21
C THR A 191 -18.64 -30.81 9.07
N HIS A 192 -17.92 -30.97 7.96
CA HIS A 192 -18.34 -31.85 6.87
C HIS A 192 -18.17 -33.33 7.24
N THR A 193 -17.03 -33.72 7.81
CA THR A 193 -16.80 -35.10 8.29
C THR A 193 -17.78 -35.48 9.40
N ASP A 194 -18.13 -34.55 10.30
CA ASP A 194 -19.13 -34.79 11.34
C ASP A 194 -20.53 -35.01 10.75
N ARG A 195 -20.91 -34.23 9.72
CA ARG A 195 -22.17 -34.42 8.99
C ARG A 195 -22.20 -35.73 8.22
N GLU A 196 -21.11 -36.11 7.55
CA GLU A 196 -21.02 -37.42 6.89
C GLU A 196 -21.13 -38.58 7.89
N ALA A 197 -20.46 -38.48 9.04
CA ALA A 197 -20.53 -39.48 10.10
C ALA A 197 -21.95 -39.60 10.68
N ALA A 198 -22.64 -38.48 10.90
CA ALA A 198 -24.03 -38.45 11.33
C ALA A 198 -24.96 -39.10 10.30
N LEU A 199 -24.82 -38.76 9.01
CA LEU A 199 -25.61 -39.35 7.92
C LEU A 199 -25.36 -40.86 7.77
N ARG A 200 -24.11 -41.33 7.89
CA ARG A 200 -23.79 -42.76 7.89
C ARG A 200 -24.46 -43.47 9.07
N ALA A 201 -24.40 -42.89 10.28
CA ALA A 201 -25.08 -43.45 11.44
C ALA A 201 -26.62 -43.46 11.30
N GLU A 202 -27.22 -42.51 10.58
CA GLU A 202 -28.64 -42.54 10.22
C GLU A 202 -28.97 -43.63 9.20
N ILE A 203 -28.12 -43.84 8.18
CA ILE A 203 -28.24 -44.94 7.22
C ILE A 203 -28.15 -46.29 7.93
N ASP A 204 -27.19 -46.48 8.85
CA ASP A 204 -27.05 -47.72 9.62
C ASP A 204 -28.27 -47.98 10.52
N ARG A 205 -28.83 -46.93 11.13
CA ARG A 205 -30.10 -47.00 11.89
C ARG A 205 -31.30 -47.33 10.98
N ALA A 206 -31.32 -46.83 9.75
CA ALA A 206 -32.36 -47.15 8.78
C ALA A 206 -32.23 -48.60 8.28
N ALA A 207 -31.01 -49.06 7.98
CA ALA A 207 -30.70 -50.42 7.56
C ALA A 207 -31.08 -51.44 8.64
N THR A 208 -30.66 -51.23 9.90
CA THR A 208 -31.03 -52.10 11.03
C THR A 208 -32.54 -52.14 11.29
N ARG A 209 -33.26 -51.02 11.10
CA ARG A 209 -34.74 -51.00 11.13
C ARG A 209 -35.35 -51.80 9.96
N LEU A 210 -34.83 -51.63 8.74
CA LEU A 210 -35.30 -52.35 7.55
C LEU A 210 -35.07 -53.86 7.70
N GLU A 211 -33.91 -54.30 8.17
CA GLU A 211 -33.65 -55.70 8.51
C GLU A 211 -34.61 -56.22 9.58
N GLY A 212 -34.89 -55.43 10.62
CA GLY A 212 -35.85 -55.79 11.67
C GLY A 212 -37.27 -55.96 11.13
N VAL A 213 -37.70 -55.09 10.21
CA VAL A 213 -38.98 -55.20 9.49
C VAL A 213 -38.96 -56.42 8.56
N GLN A 214 -37.90 -56.64 7.79
CA GLN A 214 -37.76 -57.79 6.89
C GLN A 214 -37.83 -59.12 7.66
N LYS A 215 -37.11 -59.25 8.78
CA LYS A 215 -37.15 -60.41 9.67
C LYS A 215 -38.57 -60.63 10.22
N ARG A 216 -39.29 -59.58 10.61
CA ARG A 216 -40.68 -59.66 11.05
C ARG A 216 -41.63 -60.09 9.93
N VAL A 217 -41.49 -59.55 8.73
CA VAL A 217 -42.30 -59.92 7.55
C VAL A 217 -42.05 -61.38 7.15
N MET A 218 -40.81 -61.85 7.22
CA MET A 218 -40.47 -63.26 7.01
C MET A 218 -41.16 -64.17 8.05
N LEU A 219 -41.05 -63.84 9.34
CA LEU A 219 -41.73 -64.57 10.41
C LEU A 219 -43.26 -64.57 10.25
N GLN A 220 -43.87 -63.42 9.97
CA GLN A 220 -45.31 -63.32 9.69
C GLN A 220 -45.72 -64.15 8.46
N GLY A 221 -44.86 -64.24 7.44
CA GLY A 221 -45.06 -65.11 6.28
C GLY A 221 -44.97 -66.61 6.63
N GLU A 222 -44.06 -67.00 7.52
CA GLU A 222 -43.95 -68.38 8.02
C GLU A 222 -45.12 -68.76 8.94
N GLU A 223 -45.53 -67.87 9.83
CA GLU A 223 -46.74 -67.98 10.67
C GLU A 223 -47.98 -68.11 9.79
N ALA A 224 -48.15 -67.26 8.78
CA ALA A 224 -49.27 -67.35 7.83
C ALA A 224 -49.27 -68.68 7.05
N ARG A 225 -48.11 -69.15 6.58
CA ARG A 225 -47.97 -70.48 5.94
C ARG A 225 -48.22 -71.63 6.91
N HIS A 226 -47.93 -71.47 8.20
CA HIS A 226 -48.20 -72.49 9.21
C HIS A 226 -49.69 -72.53 9.54
N ALA A 227 -50.33 -71.38 9.74
CA ALA A 227 -51.77 -71.25 9.90
C ALA A 227 -52.54 -71.77 8.67
N GLN A 228 -52.06 -71.48 7.46
CA GLN A 228 -52.59 -72.05 6.22
C GLN A 228 -52.50 -73.58 6.23
N ARG A 229 -51.33 -74.17 6.52
CA ARG A 229 -51.16 -75.63 6.61
C ARG A 229 -52.07 -76.27 7.68
N GLN A 230 -52.27 -75.60 8.81
CA GLN A 230 -53.23 -76.04 9.84
C GLN A 230 -54.68 -75.97 9.34
N ALA A 231 -55.06 -74.90 8.63
CA ALA A 231 -56.39 -74.77 8.02
C ALA A 231 -56.62 -75.82 6.92
N GLU A 232 -55.62 -76.10 6.08
CA GLU A 232 -55.65 -77.15 5.06
C GLU A 232 -55.77 -78.55 5.69
N ALA A 233 -55.07 -78.82 6.79
CA ALA A 233 -55.19 -80.07 7.55
C ALA A 233 -56.55 -80.20 8.26
N ALA A 234 -57.12 -79.10 8.76
CA ALA A 234 -58.48 -79.09 9.30
C ALA A 234 -59.52 -79.32 8.19
N LEU A 235 -59.33 -78.72 7.01
CA LEU A 235 -60.16 -78.92 5.83
C LEU A 235 -60.08 -80.36 5.30
N SER A 236 -58.90 -80.97 5.23
CA SER A 236 -58.75 -82.36 4.80
C SER A 236 -59.39 -83.33 5.79
N LYS A 237 -59.20 -83.13 7.10
CA LYS A 237 -59.90 -83.90 8.16
C LYS A 237 -61.42 -83.73 8.11
N THR A 238 -61.89 -82.54 7.74
CA THR A 238 -63.34 -82.26 7.58
C THR A 238 -63.87 -82.92 6.31
N ARG A 239 -63.13 -82.90 5.19
CA ARG A 239 -63.48 -83.65 3.97
C ARG A 239 -63.52 -85.16 4.22
N GLN A 240 -62.51 -85.72 4.88
CA GLN A 240 -62.47 -87.14 5.23
C GLN A 240 -63.67 -87.54 6.12
N ARG A 241 -64.06 -86.71 7.10
CA ARG A 241 -65.29 -86.91 7.87
C ARG A 241 -66.56 -86.80 7.01
N ASN A 242 -66.58 -85.90 6.04
CA ASN A 242 -67.71 -85.76 5.11
C ASN A 242 -67.84 -86.99 4.21
N GLU A 243 -66.72 -87.50 3.67
CA GLU A 243 -66.64 -88.76 2.92
C GLU A 243 -67.09 -89.96 3.76
N GLN A 244 -66.67 -90.05 5.03
CA GLN A 244 -67.15 -91.06 5.98
C GLN A 244 -68.66 -90.95 6.22
N LEU A 245 -69.19 -89.73 6.44
CA LEU A 245 -70.62 -89.51 6.62
C LEU A 245 -71.43 -89.81 5.33
N ILE A 246 -70.88 -89.55 4.15
CA ILE A 246 -71.47 -89.94 2.86
C ILE A 246 -71.52 -91.47 2.74
N ALA A 247 -70.45 -92.17 3.12
CA ALA A 247 -70.41 -93.63 3.13
C ALA A 247 -71.37 -94.24 4.17
N ASP A 248 -71.48 -93.64 5.37
CA ASP A 248 -72.45 -94.05 6.40
C ASP A 248 -73.90 -93.79 5.93
N VAL A 249 -74.19 -92.65 5.28
CA VAL A 249 -75.50 -92.38 4.68
C VAL A 249 -75.81 -93.37 3.55
N GLN A 250 -74.82 -93.72 2.71
CA GLN A 250 -74.98 -94.76 1.70
C GLN A 250 -75.29 -96.12 2.34
N ARG A 251 -74.56 -96.52 3.40
CA ARG A 251 -74.85 -97.75 4.15
C ARG A 251 -76.26 -97.75 4.75
N ILE A 252 -76.63 -96.69 5.48
CA ILE A 252 -77.97 -96.55 6.09
C ILE A 252 -79.06 -96.55 5.01
N SER A 253 -78.81 -95.96 3.83
CA SER A 253 -79.76 -96.00 2.71
C SER A 253 -79.94 -97.41 2.11
N ALA A 254 -78.87 -98.22 2.10
CA ALA A 254 -78.93 -99.62 1.70
C ALA A 254 -79.66 -100.47 2.74
N GLU A 255 -79.34 -100.32 4.04
CA GLU A 255 -80.04 -100.95 5.16
C GLU A 255 -81.54 -100.60 5.15
N ALA A 256 -81.89 -99.32 4.91
CA ALA A 256 -83.28 -98.88 4.78
C ALA A 256 -83.98 -99.48 3.54
N ALA A 257 -83.28 -99.70 2.43
CA ALA A 257 -83.81 -100.38 1.25
C ALA A 257 -84.02 -101.88 1.50
N GLU A 258 -83.16 -102.53 2.30
CA GLU A 258 -83.36 -103.91 2.74
C GLU A 258 -84.54 -104.04 3.71
N HIS A 259 -84.69 -103.12 4.67
CA HIS A 259 -85.86 -103.08 5.55
C HIS A 259 -87.17 -102.87 4.79
N ARG A 260 -87.21 -102.03 3.75
CA ARG A 260 -88.38 -101.92 2.86
C ARG A 260 -88.70 -103.24 2.15
N ARG A 261 -87.70 -103.91 1.57
CA ARG A 261 -87.88 -105.22 0.93
C ARG A 261 -88.37 -106.29 1.91
N PHE A 262 -87.97 -106.23 3.18
CA PHE A 262 -88.53 -107.09 4.22
C PHE A 262 -89.99 -106.75 4.53
N ALA A 263 -90.33 -105.47 4.67
CA ALA A 263 -91.71 -105.02 4.89
C ALA A 263 -92.65 -105.43 3.73
N GLU A 264 -92.25 -105.19 2.48
CA GLU A 264 -92.98 -105.59 1.27
C GLU A 264 -93.24 -107.11 1.22
N ARG A 265 -92.27 -107.93 1.63
CA ARG A 265 -92.45 -109.39 1.76
C ARG A 265 -93.47 -109.75 2.84
N HIS A 266 -93.41 -109.11 4.01
CA HIS A 266 -94.37 -109.35 5.08
C HIS A 266 -95.78 -108.88 4.71
N GLU A 267 -95.95 -107.78 4.00
CA GLU A 267 -97.25 -107.35 3.44
C GLU A 267 -97.80 -108.35 2.42
N ALA A 268 -96.97 -108.82 1.47
CA ALA A 268 -97.37 -109.84 0.51
C ALA A 268 -97.76 -111.18 1.19
N GLN A 269 -97.12 -111.50 2.32
CA GLN A 269 -97.41 -112.70 3.10
C GLN A 269 -98.69 -112.56 3.94
N LEU A 270 -98.95 -111.37 4.50
CA LEU A 270 -100.22 -111.02 5.14
C LEU A 270 -101.39 -111.05 4.15
N ALA A 271 -101.21 -110.54 2.93
CA ALA A 271 -102.22 -110.56 1.89
C ALA A 271 -102.66 -112.00 1.56
N ARG A 272 -101.71 -112.93 1.39
CA ARG A 272 -102.00 -114.36 1.18
C ARG A 272 -102.80 -114.97 2.33
N VAL A 273 -102.38 -114.74 3.57
CA VAL A 273 -103.09 -115.27 4.76
C VAL A 273 -104.51 -114.70 4.89
N MET A 274 -104.74 -113.44 4.49
CA MET A 274 -106.08 -112.87 4.46
C MET A 274 -107.00 -113.50 3.40
N ASP A 275 -106.46 -113.89 2.25
CA ASP A 275 -107.23 -114.55 1.20
C ASP A 275 -107.54 -116.02 1.55
N GLU A 276 -106.57 -116.76 2.11
CA GLU A 276 -106.82 -118.09 2.71
C GLU A 276 -107.93 -118.04 3.78
N ALA A 277 -107.90 -117.02 4.66
CA ALA A 277 -108.94 -116.82 5.68
C ALA A 277 -110.32 -116.45 5.10
N ARG A 278 -110.39 -115.91 3.87
CA ARG A 278 -111.65 -115.65 3.15
C ARG A 278 -112.20 -116.93 2.50
N GLU A 279 -111.34 -117.80 1.98
CA GLU A 279 -111.76 -119.09 1.41
C GLU A 279 -112.31 -120.03 2.48
N LEU A 280 -111.59 -120.20 3.61
CA LEU A 280 -112.04 -121.00 4.75
C LEU A 280 -113.40 -120.54 5.32
N ARG A 281 -113.70 -119.23 5.27
CA ARG A 281 -115.02 -118.69 5.64
C ARG A 281 -116.12 -119.09 4.64
N ARG A 282 -115.83 -119.09 3.33
CA ARG A 282 -116.78 -119.53 2.29
C ARG A 282 -117.09 -121.02 2.43
N GLU A 283 -116.08 -121.84 2.70
CA GLU A 283 -116.25 -123.29 2.92
C GLU A 283 -117.11 -123.59 4.16
N ARG A 284 -116.83 -122.94 5.30
CA ARG A 284 -117.66 -123.03 6.51
C ARG A 284 -119.12 -122.70 6.24
N ASP A 285 -119.37 -121.61 5.49
CA ASP A 285 -120.72 -121.13 5.19
C ASP A 285 -121.45 -121.98 4.13
N ALA A 286 -120.74 -122.82 3.38
CA ALA A 286 -121.30 -123.84 2.52
C ALA A 286 -121.68 -125.11 3.31
N LEU A 287 -120.80 -125.58 4.19
CA LEU A 287 -121.04 -126.75 5.05
C LEU A 287 -122.23 -126.54 5.99
N ALA A 288 -122.37 -125.33 6.57
CA ALA A 288 -123.51 -124.97 7.42
C ALA A 288 -124.87 -125.10 6.70
N ARG A 289 -124.94 -124.81 5.39
CA ARG A 289 -126.17 -124.94 4.59
C ARG A 289 -126.51 -126.39 4.26
N GLN A 290 -125.51 -127.26 4.10
CA GLN A 290 -125.73 -128.67 3.85
C GLN A 290 -126.30 -129.41 5.08
N ALA A 291 -125.84 -129.05 6.28
CA ALA A 291 -126.36 -129.61 7.54
C ALA A 291 -127.86 -129.34 7.74
N ALA A 292 -128.30 -128.08 7.58
CA ALA A 292 -129.69 -127.67 7.75
C ALA A 292 -130.66 -128.39 6.77
N LEU A 293 -130.20 -128.71 5.56
CA LEU A 293 -130.98 -129.40 4.53
C LEU A 293 -131.20 -130.90 4.84
N LEU A 294 -130.30 -131.52 5.62
CA LEU A 294 -130.40 -132.92 6.01
C LEU A 294 -131.31 -133.12 7.24
N GLU A 295 -131.26 -132.22 8.23
CA GLU A 295 -132.17 -132.28 9.39
C GLU A 295 -133.66 -132.13 8.98
N GLY A 296 -133.95 -131.27 8.01
CA GLY A 296 -135.32 -131.09 7.50
C GLY A 296 -135.92 -132.36 6.90
N ARG A 297 -135.11 -133.20 6.24
CA ARG A 297 -135.57 -134.45 5.60
C ARG A 297 -135.87 -135.57 6.61
N LEU A 298 -135.26 -135.56 7.79
CA LEU A 298 -135.45 -136.61 8.80
C LEU A 298 -136.72 -136.42 9.65
N LYS A 299 -137.17 -135.18 9.88
CA LYS A 299 -138.42 -134.90 10.63
C LYS A 299 -139.68 -135.30 9.84
N ALA A 300 -139.74 -134.99 8.54
CA ALA A 300 -140.91 -135.24 7.70
C ALA A 300 -141.32 -136.73 7.55
N ARG A 301 -140.43 -137.68 7.88
CA ARG A 301 -140.73 -139.13 7.77
C ARG A 301 -141.41 -139.72 9.00
N ARG A 302 -141.59 -138.95 10.09
CA ARG A 302 -142.07 -139.45 11.40
C ARG A 302 -143.57 -139.29 11.66
N GLU A 303 -144.30 -138.48 10.88
CA GLU A 303 -145.66 -138.00 11.25
C GLU A 303 -146.82 -138.71 10.50
N SER A 304 -146.55 -139.71 9.65
CA SER A 304 -147.53 -140.15 8.63
C SER A 304 -148.47 -141.33 8.98
N ARG A 305 -148.42 -142.02 10.14
CA ARG A 305 -149.09 -143.36 10.23
C ARG A 305 -149.68 -143.92 11.55
N LEU A 306 -150.19 -143.11 12.49
CA LEU A 306 -151.03 -143.63 13.61
C LEU A 306 -152.20 -142.68 14.00
N GLY A 307 -153.48 -143.14 13.89
CA GLY A 307 -154.67 -142.45 14.45
C GLY A 307 -156.06 -142.87 13.90
N ARG A 308 -157.05 -143.18 14.77
CA ARG A 308 -158.44 -143.71 14.51
C ARG A 308 -159.27 -143.73 15.84
N PRO A 309 -160.59 -144.08 15.99
CA PRO A 309 -161.79 -144.11 15.10
C PRO A 309 -163.04 -143.32 15.68
N SER A 310 -164.23 -143.31 15.04
CA SER A 310 -165.55 -143.26 15.77
C SER A 310 -166.86 -143.55 14.98
N ARG A 311 -167.72 -144.40 15.59
CA ARG A 311 -169.20 -144.63 15.66
C ARG A 311 -170.30 -144.11 14.66
N ALA A 312 -171.10 -145.08 14.19
CA ALA A 312 -172.55 -145.37 14.45
C ALA A 312 -173.75 -144.66 13.73
N GLY A 313 -174.64 -145.50 13.12
CA GLY A 313 -176.10 -145.53 13.39
C GLY A 313 -177.10 -144.94 12.37
N GLY A 314 -177.97 -145.76 11.75
CA GLY A 314 -179.13 -145.34 10.92
C GLY A 314 -179.77 -146.51 10.13
N ARG A 315 -181.07 -146.47 9.81
CA ARG A 315 -181.86 -147.59 9.22
C ARG A 315 -182.91 -147.10 8.20
N GLU A 316 -183.50 -148.04 7.45
CA GLU A 316 -184.53 -147.92 6.38
C GLU A 316 -183.97 -147.46 5.02
N THR A 317 -184.32 -148.08 3.87
CA THR A 317 -185.17 -149.27 3.59
C THR A 317 -184.37 -150.44 3.04
#